data_AF-A0A1W6YFZ8-F1
#
_entry.id   AF-A0A1W6YFZ8-F1
#
_cell.length_a   1.000
_cell.length_b   1.000
_cell.length_c   1.000
_cell.angle_alpha   90.00
_cell.angle_beta   90.00
_cell.angle_gamma   90.00
#
_symmetry.space_group_name_H-M   'P 1'
#
loop_
_entity.id
_entity.type
_entity.pdbx_description
1 polymer ?
#
loop_
_entity_poly.entity_id
_entity_poly.type
_entity_poly.pdbx_seq_one_letter_code
_entity_poly.pdbx_strand_id
1 'polypeptide(L)'
;MQYTDRAPRPARPPRGAKAAKATTASTAISGRVDHGGNPLPNADAGAATADVQLAAIAAAIGDPVRARMLCSLLDGHARTATELAAVAEIGASTASSHFTRLREQGLVEQATQGKHRYYRLASPEVAGALESLLVIAGVKATPYTPTTPPALREARTCYKHMAGTVAVRIHDAFLARGYLRNRSGQYVLTPAGSTYLEGIGMDIEAIRTTRRSFAHPCLDWSARKPHIGGALGDALLAHFVARRWVEKQLDSRALRLTRSGERALRFE
;
A
#
# COMPACT_ATOMS: atom_id res chain seq x y z
N MET A 1 29.14 -1.66 -47.33
CA MET A 1 28.18 -2.73 -47.67
C MET A 1 27.51 -3.14 -46.35
N GLN A 2 26.22 -2.93 -46.04
CA GLN A 2 25.09 -2.21 -46.63
C GLN A 2 24.23 -1.73 -45.44
N TYR A 3 23.73 -0.50 -45.56
CA TYR A 3 22.69 0.11 -44.74
C TYR A 3 21.34 -0.39 -45.31
N THR A 4 20.42 -0.91 -44.50
CA THR A 4 19.02 -1.07 -44.94
C THR A 4 18.08 -0.46 -43.92
N ASP A 5 17.69 0.75 -44.29
CA ASP A 5 16.54 1.54 -43.90
C ASP A 5 15.23 0.74 -44.03
N ARG A 6 14.33 0.85 -43.05
CA ARG A 6 12.99 0.25 -43.12
C ARG A 6 11.95 1.31 -42.75
N ALA A 7 11.31 1.83 -43.80
CA ALA A 7 10.27 2.84 -43.79
C ALA A 7 9.02 2.46 -42.95
N PRO A 8 8.28 3.46 -42.42
CA PRO A 8 7.11 3.24 -41.55
C PRO A 8 5.83 2.89 -42.34
N ARG A 9 4.94 2.11 -41.70
CA ARG A 9 3.62 1.70 -42.24
C ARG A 9 2.58 2.85 -42.17
N PRO A 10 1.66 2.95 -43.15
CA PRO A 10 0.66 4.00 -43.21
C PRO A 10 -0.55 3.79 -42.26
N ALA A 11 -1.11 4.91 -41.82
CA ALA A 11 -2.28 5.02 -40.96
C ALA A 11 -3.60 4.65 -41.67
N ARG A 12 -4.54 4.09 -40.92
CA ARG A 12 -5.89 3.69 -41.38
C ARG A 12 -6.90 4.83 -41.15
N PRO A 13 -7.78 5.16 -42.11
CA PRO A 13 -8.72 6.27 -41.99
C PRO A 13 -9.95 5.94 -41.12
N PRO A 14 -10.64 6.96 -40.56
CA PRO A 14 -11.85 6.80 -39.75
C PRO A 14 -13.11 6.64 -40.63
N ARG A 15 -14.08 5.86 -40.16
CA ARG A 15 -15.42 5.75 -40.78
C ARG A 15 -16.49 6.39 -39.89
N GLY A 16 -17.20 7.35 -40.47
CA GLY A 16 -18.66 7.30 -40.56
C GLY A 16 -19.46 7.89 -39.40
N ALA A 17 -20.06 9.04 -39.67
CA ALA A 17 -20.98 9.77 -38.82
C ALA A 17 -22.46 9.36 -39.04
N LYS A 18 -23.27 9.59 -37.99
CA LYS A 18 -24.71 9.96 -37.93
C LYS A 18 -25.79 9.04 -38.53
N ALA A 19 -26.79 8.74 -37.68
CA ALA A 19 -28.21 8.98 -37.98
C ALA A 19 -29.02 9.13 -36.67
N ALA A 20 -30.00 10.04 -36.68
CA ALA A 20 -30.91 10.40 -35.59
C ALA A 20 -32.37 10.31 -36.07
N LYS A 21 -33.31 10.33 -35.12
CA LYS A 21 -34.80 10.35 -35.22
C LYS A 21 -35.44 8.99 -35.54
N ALA A 22 -36.64 8.65 -35.04
CA ALA A 22 -37.79 9.48 -34.68
C ALA A 22 -38.70 8.85 -33.59
N THR A 23 -39.46 9.77 -33.03
CA THR A 23 -40.58 9.76 -32.09
C THR A 23 -41.79 8.93 -32.53
N THR A 24 -42.52 8.36 -31.56
CA THR A 24 -43.99 8.31 -31.57
C THR A 24 -44.54 8.38 -30.14
N ALA A 25 -45.40 9.37 -29.90
CA ALA A 25 -46.24 9.52 -28.72
C ALA A 25 -47.66 9.05 -29.04
N SER A 26 -48.38 8.49 -28.06
CA SER A 26 -49.85 8.46 -27.93
C SER A 26 -50.19 7.61 -26.71
N THR A 27 -51.17 7.83 -25.82
CA THR A 27 -52.03 8.93 -25.40
C THR A 27 -52.64 8.44 -24.07
N ALA A 28 -52.88 9.37 -23.16
CA ALA A 28 -53.42 9.18 -21.81
C ALA A 28 -54.86 8.63 -21.77
N ILE A 29 -55.21 7.95 -20.67
CA ILE A 29 -56.56 8.02 -20.08
C ILE A 29 -56.45 8.23 -18.57
N SER A 30 -57.23 9.23 -18.15
CA SER A 30 -57.39 9.87 -16.85
C SER A 30 -58.14 9.00 -15.83
N GLY A 31 -57.83 9.20 -14.55
CA GLY A 31 -58.63 8.76 -13.41
C GLY A 31 -58.12 9.40 -12.12
N ARG A 32 -58.72 10.52 -11.73
CA ARG A 32 -58.38 11.35 -10.56
C ARG A 32 -59.55 11.34 -9.59
N VAL A 33 -59.33 11.01 -8.31
CA VAL A 33 -60.01 11.64 -7.15
C VAL A 33 -59.11 11.58 -5.89
N ASP A 34 -58.49 12.72 -5.61
CA ASP A 34 -58.30 13.49 -4.35
C ASP A 34 -58.04 12.88 -2.95
N HIS A 35 -56.90 13.33 -2.41
CA HIS A 35 -56.61 14.00 -1.12
C HIS A 35 -56.87 13.33 0.25
N GLY A 36 -55.76 13.14 0.98
CA GLY A 36 -55.71 13.36 2.43
C GLY A 36 -54.64 12.53 3.17
N GLY A 37 -53.46 13.11 3.43
CA GLY A 37 -52.49 12.47 4.34
C GLY A 37 -51.06 13.00 4.27
N ASN A 38 -50.84 14.18 4.88
CA ASN A 38 -49.62 14.74 5.48
C ASN A 38 -48.23 14.51 4.79
N PRO A 39 -47.47 15.58 4.47
CA PRO A 39 -46.08 15.42 4.04
C PRO A 39 -45.22 15.04 5.25
N LEU A 40 -44.64 13.84 5.23
CA LEU A 40 -43.55 13.53 6.14
C LEU A 40 -42.38 14.50 5.83
N PRO A 41 -41.79 15.11 6.86
CA PRO A 41 -40.73 16.09 6.68
C PRO A 41 -39.48 15.40 6.12
N ASN A 42 -38.76 16.14 5.28
CA ASN A 42 -37.42 15.80 4.80
C ASN A 42 -36.56 15.23 5.93
N ALA A 43 -36.25 13.93 5.86
CA ALA A 43 -35.26 13.27 6.70
C ALA A 43 -34.15 12.73 5.79
N ASP A 44 -33.06 13.50 5.75
CA ASP A 44 -31.69 13.05 5.55
C ASP A 44 -31.32 12.38 4.22
N ALA A 45 -31.10 13.23 3.20
CA ALA A 45 -30.21 12.96 2.07
C ALA A 45 -28.71 12.88 2.48
N GLY A 46 -28.39 12.40 3.69
CA GLY A 46 -27.07 12.52 4.32
C GLY A 46 -26.48 11.23 4.90
N ALA A 47 -27.23 10.12 4.95
CA ALA A 47 -26.72 8.84 5.42
C ALA A 47 -27.03 7.75 4.39
N ALA A 48 -26.03 7.33 3.62
CA ALA A 48 -26.08 5.99 3.05
C ALA A 48 -26.35 5.03 4.23
N THR A 49 -27.50 4.37 4.25
CA THR A 49 -27.88 3.49 5.35
C THR A 49 -26.81 2.42 5.55
N ALA A 50 -26.59 2.00 6.81
CA ALA A 50 -25.53 1.03 7.13
C ALA A 50 -25.60 -0.22 6.23
N ASP A 51 -26.82 -0.65 5.89
CA ASP A 51 -27.09 -1.78 4.99
C ASP A 51 -26.58 -1.53 3.55
N VAL A 52 -26.68 -0.30 3.03
CA VAL A 52 -26.18 0.08 1.70
C VAL A 52 -24.65 0.08 1.68
N GLN A 53 -24.01 0.60 2.74
CA GLN A 53 -22.55 0.59 2.85
C GLN A 53 -22.01 -0.85 2.99
N LEU A 54 -22.65 -1.65 3.84
CA LEU A 54 -22.34 -3.07 4.01
C LEU A 54 -22.50 -3.82 2.70
N ALA A 55 -23.60 -3.63 1.98
CA ALA A 55 -23.84 -4.25 0.69
C ALA A 55 -22.78 -3.85 -0.36
N ALA A 56 -22.34 -2.60 -0.39
CA ALA A 56 -21.31 -2.14 -1.31
C ALA A 56 -19.94 -2.80 -1.05
N ILE A 57 -19.55 -2.92 0.23
CA ILE A 57 -18.34 -3.63 0.65
C ILE A 57 -18.46 -5.13 0.34
N ALA A 58 -19.57 -5.76 0.72
CA ALA A 58 -19.82 -7.17 0.45
C ALA A 58 -19.79 -7.47 -1.06
N ALA A 59 -20.37 -6.61 -1.89
CA ALA A 59 -20.32 -6.73 -3.35
C ALA A 59 -18.88 -6.55 -3.91
N ALA A 60 -18.05 -5.73 -3.28
CA ALA A 60 -16.64 -5.65 -3.64
C ALA A 60 -15.85 -6.89 -3.22
N ILE A 61 -16.21 -7.58 -2.13
CA ILE A 61 -15.55 -8.81 -1.71
C ILE A 61 -16.04 -10.03 -2.50
N GLY A 62 -17.34 -10.11 -2.78
CA GLY A 62 -18.03 -11.29 -3.35
C GLY A 62 -17.71 -11.66 -4.80
N ASP A 63 -16.69 -11.03 -5.40
CA ASP A 63 -16.17 -11.39 -6.72
C ASP A 63 -14.95 -12.32 -6.57
N PRO A 64 -14.91 -13.49 -7.21
CA PRO A 64 -13.83 -14.47 -7.02
C PRO A 64 -12.43 -13.91 -7.26
N VAL A 65 -12.26 -13.06 -8.27
CA VAL A 65 -10.97 -12.41 -8.60
C VAL A 65 -10.54 -11.49 -7.46
N ARG A 66 -11.42 -10.58 -7.02
CA ARG A 66 -11.13 -9.68 -5.89
C ARG A 66 -10.91 -10.44 -4.58
N ALA A 67 -11.69 -11.48 -4.30
CA ALA A 67 -11.52 -12.33 -3.13
C ALA A 67 -10.13 -13.00 -3.12
N ARG A 68 -9.68 -13.59 -4.25
CA ARG A 68 -8.33 -14.16 -4.38
C ARG A 68 -7.24 -13.10 -4.13
N MET A 69 -7.38 -11.93 -4.73
CA MET A 69 -6.44 -10.82 -4.51
C MET A 69 -6.38 -10.42 -3.03
N LEU A 70 -7.53 -10.20 -2.38
CA LEU A 70 -7.62 -9.82 -0.98
C LEU A 70 -7.03 -10.89 -0.05
N CYS A 71 -7.37 -12.16 -0.27
CA CYS A 71 -6.83 -13.28 0.52
C CYS A 71 -5.30 -13.37 0.42
N SER A 72 -4.73 -13.07 -0.75
CA SER A 72 -3.27 -13.05 -0.92
C SER A 72 -2.56 -11.93 -0.17
N LEU A 73 -3.29 -10.92 0.32
CA LEU A 73 -2.76 -9.81 1.09
C LEU A 73 -2.90 -10.01 2.62
N LEU A 74 -3.56 -11.09 3.06
CA LEU A 74 -3.77 -11.39 4.49
C LEU A 74 -2.48 -11.66 5.26
N ASP A 75 -1.41 -12.08 4.57
CA ASP A 75 -0.08 -12.22 5.17
C ASP A 75 0.56 -10.88 5.57
N GLY A 76 -0.10 -9.75 5.29
CA GLY A 76 0.35 -8.40 5.63
C GLY A 76 1.41 -7.83 4.70
N HIS A 77 1.75 -8.52 3.60
CA HIS A 77 2.77 -8.08 2.63
C HIS A 77 2.13 -7.32 1.47
N ALA A 78 2.76 -6.21 1.10
CA ALA A 78 2.35 -5.46 -0.09
C ALA A 78 2.78 -6.17 -1.40
N ARG A 79 1.84 -6.29 -2.35
CA ARG A 79 2.04 -6.97 -3.65
C ARG A 79 1.80 -6.03 -4.82
N THR A 80 2.51 -6.24 -5.92
CA THR A 80 2.33 -5.45 -7.15
C THR A 80 1.05 -5.83 -7.89
N ALA A 81 0.56 -4.93 -8.74
CA ALA A 81 -0.58 -5.22 -9.62
C ALA A 81 -0.36 -6.50 -10.45
N THR A 82 0.86 -6.71 -10.97
CA THR A 82 1.21 -7.89 -11.76
C THR A 82 1.20 -9.17 -10.92
N GLU A 83 1.72 -9.14 -9.69
CA GLU A 83 1.69 -10.29 -8.78
C GLU A 83 0.23 -10.67 -8.43
N LEU A 84 -0.61 -9.68 -8.13
CA LEU A 84 -2.03 -9.89 -7.81
C LEU A 84 -2.85 -10.35 -9.03
N ALA A 85 -2.55 -9.83 -10.22
CA ALA A 85 -3.14 -10.30 -11.47
C ALA A 85 -2.78 -11.77 -11.75
N ALA A 86 -1.52 -12.16 -11.50
CA ALA A 86 -1.08 -13.55 -11.64
C ALA A 86 -1.77 -14.48 -10.63
N VAL A 87 -1.88 -14.08 -9.36
CA VAL A 87 -2.62 -14.84 -8.32
C VAL A 87 -4.09 -15.02 -8.68
N ALA A 88 -4.69 -14.02 -9.31
CA ALA A 88 -6.08 -14.08 -9.73
C ALA A 88 -6.27 -14.63 -11.16
N GLU A 89 -5.20 -15.09 -11.82
CA GLU A 89 -5.22 -15.67 -13.17
C GLU A 89 -5.81 -14.75 -14.25
N ILE A 90 -5.55 -13.45 -14.16
CA ILE A 90 -6.04 -12.44 -15.11
C ILE A 90 -4.92 -11.58 -15.70
N GLY A 91 -5.24 -10.90 -16.82
CA GLY A 91 -4.35 -9.91 -17.43
C GLY A 91 -4.25 -8.61 -16.63
N ALA A 92 -3.12 -7.90 -16.76
CA ALA A 92 -2.85 -6.65 -16.06
C ALA A 92 -3.84 -5.52 -16.40
N SER A 93 -4.35 -5.49 -17.64
CA SER A 93 -5.39 -4.53 -18.07
C SER A 93 -6.70 -4.73 -17.29
N THR A 94 -7.10 -5.98 -17.06
CA THR A 94 -8.30 -6.34 -16.30
C THR A 94 -8.12 -6.07 -14.80
N ALA A 95 -6.94 -6.30 -14.24
CA ALA A 95 -6.68 -6.09 -12.81
C ALA A 95 -6.88 -4.63 -12.36
N SER A 96 -6.67 -3.67 -13.26
CA SER A 96 -6.77 -2.24 -12.93
C SER A 96 -8.16 -1.82 -12.47
N SER A 97 -9.24 -2.31 -13.10
CA SER A 97 -10.62 -2.00 -12.68
C SER A 97 -10.95 -2.62 -11.32
N HIS A 98 -10.45 -3.83 -11.05
CA HIS A 98 -10.59 -4.48 -9.74
C HIS A 98 -9.91 -3.68 -8.63
N PHE A 99 -8.68 -3.17 -8.85
CA PHE A 99 -8.01 -2.32 -7.85
C PHE A 99 -8.74 -1.01 -7.61
N THR A 100 -9.26 -0.37 -8.66
CA THR A 100 -10.07 0.84 -8.50
C THR A 100 -11.26 0.57 -7.60
N ARG A 101 -12.02 -0.50 -7.86
CA ARG A 101 -13.17 -0.87 -7.03
C ARG A 101 -12.79 -1.19 -5.59
N LEU A 102 -11.71 -1.94 -5.37
CA LEU A 102 -11.23 -2.27 -4.02
C LEU A 102 -10.76 -1.03 -3.26
N ARG A 103 -10.11 -0.08 -3.94
CA ARG A 103 -9.67 1.19 -3.34
C ARG A 103 -10.83 2.11 -3.02
N GLU A 104 -11.82 2.21 -3.91
CA GLU A 104 -13.04 3.00 -3.70
C GLU A 104 -13.83 2.53 -2.48
N GLN A 105 -13.83 1.22 -2.21
CA GLN A 105 -14.46 0.64 -1.01
C GLN A 105 -13.52 0.59 0.21
N GLY A 106 -12.33 1.18 0.13
CA GLY A 106 -11.40 1.26 1.26
C GLY A 106 -10.82 -0.10 1.70
N LEU A 107 -10.85 -1.13 0.85
CA LEU A 107 -10.37 -2.47 1.18
C LEU A 107 -8.84 -2.60 1.00
N VAL A 108 -8.29 -1.86 0.05
CA VAL A 108 -6.84 -1.83 -0.21
C VAL A 108 -6.33 -0.40 -0.34
N GLU A 109 -5.08 -0.19 0.02
CA GLU A 109 -4.35 1.03 -0.27
C GLU A 109 -3.19 0.76 -1.23
N GLN A 110 -2.67 1.82 -1.84
CA GLN A 110 -1.60 1.75 -2.82
C GLN A 110 -0.42 2.63 -2.40
N ALA A 111 0.77 2.04 -2.32
CA ALA A 111 2.04 2.75 -2.16
C ALA A 111 2.84 2.70 -3.46
N THR A 112 3.51 3.80 -3.80
CA THR A 112 4.40 3.85 -4.97
C THR A 112 5.85 3.87 -4.49
N GLN A 113 6.65 2.94 -5.00
CA GLN A 113 8.10 2.92 -4.78
C GLN A 113 8.82 2.75 -6.12
N GLY A 114 9.52 3.81 -6.54
CA GLY A 114 10.10 3.88 -7.87
C GLY A 114 9.01 3.72 -8.95
N LYS A 115 9.22 2.80 -9.89
CA LYS A 115 8.26 2.52 -10.99
C LYS A 115 7.14 1.56 -10.60
N HIS A 116 7.21 0.94 -9.42
CA HIS A 116 6.28 -0.10 -9.01
C HIS A 116 5.22 0.44 -8.04
N ARG A 117 3.99 -0.04 -8.24
CA ARG A 117 2.84 0.22 -7.38
C ARG A 117 2.56 -1.04 -6.58
N TYR A 118 2.54 -0.91 -5.26
CA TYR A 118 2.28 -1.99 -4.33
C TYR A 118 0.96 -1.77 -3.63
N TYR A 119 0.21 -2.83 -3.44
CA TYR A 119 -1.11 -2.86 -2.81
C TYR A 119 -1.03 -3.69 -1.53
N ARG A 120 -1.67 -3.20 -0.47
CA ARG A 120 -1.87 -3.92 0.79
C ARG A 120 -3.29 -3.71 1.28
N LEU A 121 -3.74 -4.54 2.23
CA LEU A 121 -4.99 -4.27 2.93
C LEU A 121 -4.92 -2.90 3.60
N ALA A 122 -6.02 -2.15 3.49
CA ALA A 122 -6.07 -0.76 3.97
C ALA A 122 -5.89 -0.68 5.49
N SER A 123 -6.43 -1.66 6.23
CA SER A 123 -6.40 -1.64 7.69
C SER A 123 -6.47 -3.05 8.32
N PRO A 124 -6.11 -3.19 9.61
CA PRO A 124 -6.28 -4.43 10.36
C PRO A 124 -7.74 -4.90 10.44
N GLU A 125 -8.70 -3.99 10.48
CA GLU A 125 -10.13 -4.30 10.51
C GLU A 125 -10.58 -5.03 9.23
N VAL A 126 -10.05 -4.62 8.08
CA VAL A 126 -10.30 -5.33 6.80
C VAL A 126 -9.73 -6.75 6.85
N ALA A 127 -8.52 -6.93 7.40
CA ALA A 127 -7.92 -8.25 7.56
C ALA A 127 -8.78 -9.14 8.49
N GLY A 128 -9.19 -8.64 9.65
CA GLY A 128 -10.05 -9.38 10.59
C GLY A 128 -11.41 -9.76 10.02
N ALA A 129 -12.02 -8.88 9.20
CA ALA A 129 -13.27 -9.19 8.50
C ALA A 129 -13.08 -10.32 7.47
N LEU A 130 -12.02 -10.27 6.66
CA LEU A 130 -11.69 -11.31 5.69
C LEU A 130 -11.37 -12.65 6.36
N GLU A 131 -10.63 -12.63 7.47
CA GLU A 131 -10.35 -13.84 8.28
C GLU A 131 -11.63 -14.45 8.83
N SER A 132 -12.55 -13.62 9.34
CA SER A 132 -13.85 -14.09 9.85
C SER A 132 -14.67 -14.76 8.73
N LEU A 133 -14.68 -14.20 7.52
CA LEU A 133 -15.33 -14.80 6.36
C LEU A 133 -14.67 -16.13 5.95
N LEU A 134 -13.34 -16.23 5.99
CA LEU A 134 -12.61 -17.46 5.69
C LEU A 134 -12.85 -18.56 6.73
N VAL A 135 -12.99 -18.20 8.01
CA VAL A 135 -13.38 -19.12 9.08
C VAL A 135 -14.76 -19.69 8.81
N ILE A 136 -15.73 -18.83 8.45
CA ILE A 136 -17.08 -19.27 8.06
C ILE A 136 -17.03 -20.18 6.82
N ALA A 137 -16.16 -19.89 5.86
CA ALA A 137 -15.96 -20.68 4.65
C ALA A 137 -15.13 -21.97 4.85
N GLY A 138 -14.52 -22.17 6.03
CA GLY A 138 -13.69 -23.34 6.33
C GLY A 138 -12.31 -23.37 5.65
N VAL A 139 -11.76 -22.22 5.24
CA VAL A 139 -10.52 -22.14 4.44
C VAL A 139 -9.34 -21.62 5.29
N LYS A 140 -8.16 -22.24 5.17
CA LYS A 140 -6.89 -21.75 5.75
C LYS A 140 -6.13 -20.87 4.75
N ALA A 141 -5.64 -19.71 5.20
CA ALA A 141 -4.83 -18.82 4.37
C ALA A 141 -3.42 -19.39 4.09
N THR A 142 -2.86 -19.11 2.92
CA THR A 142 -1.50 -19.55 2.54
C THR A 142 -0.50 -18.39 2.74
N PRO A 143 0.59 -18.57 3.49
CA PRO A 143 1.51 -17.47 3.82
C PRO A 143 2.43 -17.09 2.64
N TYR A 144 2.87 -15.83 2.61
CA TYR A 144 3.92 -15.36 1.69
C TYR A 144 5.29 -15.98 2.00
N THR A 145 5.99 -16.42 0.96
CA THR A 145 7.40 -16.88 1.04
C THR A 145 8.29 -16.00 0.16
N PRO A 146 9.16 -15.15 0.72
CA PRO A 146 10.06 -14.31 -0.07
C PRO A 146 11.18 -15.12 -0.73
N THR A 147 11.47 -14.83 -2.00
CA THR A 147 12.57 -15.44 -2.78
C THR A 147 13.92 -14.77 -2.58
N THR A 148 13.97 -13.63 -1.89
CA THR A 148 15.21 -12.89 -1.63
C THR A 148 16.17 -13.70 -0.74
N PRO A 149 17.49 -13.70 -1.02
CA PRO A 149 18.46 -14.40 -0.18
C PRO A 149 18.41 -13.99 1.30
N PRO A 150 18.60 -14.91 2.27
CA PRO A 150 18.47 -14.63 3.70
C PRO A 150 19.27 -13.40 4.18
N ALA A 151 20.53 -13.26 3.78
CA ALA A 151 21.37 -12.13 4.19
C ALA A 151 20.80 -10.76 3.77
N LEU A 152 20.21 -10.66 2.57
CA LEU A 152 19.59 -9.42 2.08
C LEU A 152 18.20 -9.18 2.69
N ARG A 153 17.51 -10.23 3.13
CA ARG A 153 16.24 -10.13 3.87
C ARG A 153 16.45 -9.67 5.29
N GLU A 154 17.53 -10.09 5.94
CA GLU A 154 17.81 -9.74 7.32
C GLU A 154 18.17 -8.26 7.47
N ALA A 155 19.23 -7.83 6.79
CA ALA A 155 19.70 -6.45 6.82
C ALA A 155 20.46 -6.08 5.53
N ARG A 156 20.16 -4.91 4.97
CA ARG A 156 20.84 -4.38 3.78
C ARG A 156 20.75 -2.86 3.71
N THR A 157 21.45 -2.26 2.77
CA THR A 157 21.22 -0.87 2.37
C THR A 157 20.11 -0.78 1.31
N CYS A 158 19.10 0.06 1.57
CA CYS A 158 18.17 0.57 0.56
C CYS A 158 18.63 1.98 0.23
N TYR A 159 19.32 2.17 -0.90
CA TYR A 159 20.03 3.42 -1.17
C TYR A 159 20.98 3.81 -0.01
N LYS A 160 20.70 4.91 0.68
CA LYS A 160 21.51 5.45 1.79
C LYS A 160 21.04 5.07 3.19
N HIS A 161 20.00 4.25 3.34
CA HIS A 161 19.41 3.91 4.66
C HIS A 161 19.30 2.40 4.85
N MET A 162 19.18 1.97 6.11
CA MET A 162 19.05 0.55 6.45
C MET A 162 17.67 0.02 6.06
N ALA A 163 17.63 -1.22 5.58
CA ALA A 163 16.46 -1.96 5.15
C ALA A 163 16.59 -3.45 5.51
N GLY A 164 15.57 -4.24 5.24
CA GLY A 164 15.44 -5.63 5.68
C GLY A 164 14.64 -5.75 6.98
N THR A 165 14.50 -6.98 7.44
CA THR A 165 13.69 -7.39 8.59
C THR A 165 14.07 -6.60 9.85
N VAL A 166 15.36 -6.38 10.08
CA VAL A 166 15.83 -5.59 11.23
C VAL A 166 15.38 -4.14 11.12
N ALA A 167 15.48 -3.51 9.94
CA ALA A 167 15.06 -2.13 9.75
C ALA A 167 13.54 -1.95 9.89
N VAL A 168 12.75 -2.93 9.43
CA VAL A 168 11.29 -2.95 9.62
C VAL A 168 10.94 -3.06 11.11
N ARG A 169 11.63 -3.92 11.86
CA ARG A 169 11.44 -4.04 13.32
C ARG A 169 11.75 -2.73 14.05
N ILE A 170 12.86 -2.09 13.72
CA ILE A 170 13.24 -0.78 14.30
C ILE A 170 12.15 0.25 13.99
N HIS A 171 11.69 0.29 12.74
CA HIS A 171 10.60 1.16 12.32
C HIS A 171 9.33 0.95 13.14
N ASP A 172 8.86 -0.29 13.27
CA ASP A 172 7.64 -0.63 13.99
C ASP A 172 7.75 -0.26 15.47
N ALA A 173 8.92 -0.50 16.07
CA ALA A 173 9.22 -0.12 17.44
C ALA A 173 9.21 1.41 17.67
N PHE A 174 9.74 2.20 16.73
CA PHE A 174 9.72 3.66 16.81
C PHE A 174 8.29 4.21 16.78
N LEU A 175 7.40 3.61 15.98
CA LEU A 175 5.99 3.99 15.96
C LEU A 175 5.26 3.53 17.23
N ALA A 176 5.46 2.28 17.66
CA ALA A 176 4.81 1.73 18.85
C ALA A 176 5.18 2.49 20.13
N ARG A 177 6.44 2.93 20.25
CA ARG A 177 6.93 3.76 21.39
C ARG A 177 6.57 5.24 21.24
N GLY A 178 5.91 5.63 20.15
CA GLY A 178 5.54 7.01 19.88
C GLY A 178 6.73 7.94 19.62
N TYR A 179 7.90 7.42 19.23
CA TYR A 179 9.07 8.24 18.84
C TYR A 179 8.85 8.92 17.50
N LEU A 180 8.16 8.24 16.59
CA LEU A 180 7.71 8.81 15.33
C LEU A 180 6.18 8.77 15.27
N ARG A 181 5.61 9.75 14.56
CA ARG A 181 4.21 9.74 14.15
C ARG A 181 4.10 9.93 12.65
N ASN A 182 3.21 9.17 12.02
CA ASN A 182 2.88 9.36 10.62
C ASN A 182 1.91 10.54 10.47
N ARG A 183 2.30 11.55 9.69
CA ARG A 183 1.45 12.68 9.32
C ARG A 183 1.50 12.84 7.80
N SER A 184 0.40 12.48 7.14
CA SER A 184 0.22 12.62 5.69
C SER A 184 1.35 11.99 4.85
N GLY A 185 1.81 10.79 5.24
CA GLY A 185 2.84 10.06 4.50
C GLY A 185 4.28 10.51 4.78
N GLN A 186 4.48 11.34 5.81
CA GLN A 186 5.79 11.69 6.36
C GLN A 186 5.87 11.29 7.83
N TYR A 187 7.08 11.02 8.32
CA TYR A 187 7.30 10.79 9.73
C TYR A 187 7.78 12.05 10.42
N VAL A 188 7.07 12.40 11.50
CA VAL A 188 7.40 13.51 12.38
C VAL A 188 7.98 12.94 13.66
N LEU A 189 9.15 13.46 14.05
CA LEU A 189 9.78 13.13 15.33
C LEU A 189 9.03 13.79 16.48
N THR A 190 8.70 13.00 17.50
CA THR A 190 8.07 13.49 18.72
C THR A 190 9.11 13.94 19.74
N PRO A 191 8.74 14.71 20.79
CA PRO A 191 9.67 15.07 21.86
C PRO A 191 10.33 13.86 22.55
N ALA A 192 9.56 12.77 22.74
CA ALA A 192 10.08 11.52 23.28
C ALA A 192 11.10 10.87 22.33
N GLY A 193 10.81 10.89 21.03
CA GLY A 193 11.74 10.43 20.00
C GLY A 193 13.02 11.27 19.95
N SER A 194 12.92 12.59 20.09
CA SER A 194 14.09 13.46 20.16
C SER A 194 14.99 13.12 21.35
N THR A 195 14.39 13.02 22.54
CA THR A 195 15.12 12.67 23.77
C THR A 195 15.83 11.32 23.62
N TYR A 196 15.16 10.33 23.02
CA TYR A 196 15.75 9.02 22.77
C TYR A 196 16.94 9.09 21.80
N LEU A 197 16.77 9.77 20.66
CA LEU A 197 17.81 9.88 19.63
C LEU A 197 19.04 10.67 20.12
N GLU A 198 18.83 11.75 20.86
CA GLU A 198 19.90 12.50 21.53
C GLU A 198 20.60 11.64 22.59
N GLY A 199 19.83 10.88 23.37
CA GLY A 199 20.35 9.96 24.38
C GLY A 199 21.25 8.85 23.84
N ILE A 200 21.01 8.40 22.59
CA ILE A 200 21.92 7.47 21.90
C ILE A 200 23.08 8.19 21.18
N GLY A 201 23.14 9.53 21.24
CA GLY A 201 24.22 10.36 20.72
C GLY A 201 24.03 10.79 19.27
N MET A 202 22.80 11.04 18.83
CA MET A 202 22.50 11.60 17.50
C MET A 202 22.21 13.10 17.58
N ASP A 203 22.79 13.88 16.68
CA ASP A 203 22.52 15.31 16.52
C ASP A 203 21.30 15.53 15.61
N ILE A 204 20.17 15.85 16.20
CA ILE A 204 18.89 16.00 15.49
C ILE A 204 18.87 17.28 14.64
N GLU A 205 19.49 18.35 15.10
CA GLU A 205 19.51 19.63 14.39
C GLU A 205 20.33 19.52 13.10
N ALA A 206 21.47 18.83 13.15
CA ALA A 206 22.22 18.49 11.94
C ALA A 206 21.40 17.65 10.93
N ILE A 207 20.56 16.73 11.43
CA ILE A 207 19.69 15.91 10.55
C ILE A 207 18.60 16.79 9.92
N ARG A 208 17.98 17.70 10.69
CA ARG A 208 16.91 18.59 10.22
C ARG A 208 17.34 19.59 9.16
N THR A 209 18.58 20.07 9.25
CA THR A 209 19.13 21.06 8.30
C THR A 209 19.49 20.46 6.93
N THR A 210 19.41 19.14 6.77
CA THR A 210 19.69 18.51 5.48
C THR A 210 18.60 18.84 4.45
N ARG A 211 18.98 19.13 3.18
CA ARG A 211 18.05 19.51 2.08
C ARG A 211 17.06 18.44 1.59
N ARG A 212 16.87 17.33 2.32
CA ARG A 212 16.00 16.21 1.95
C ARG A 212 14.88 16.04 2.97
N SER A 213 13.85 15.26 2.64
CA SER A 213 12.79 14.93 3.60
C SER A 213 13.39 14.33 4.88
N PHE A 214 12.91 14.80 6.03
CA PHE A 214 13.44 14.42 7.33
C PHE A 214 13.28 12.91 7.57
N ALA A 215 12.06 12.39 7.49
CA ALA A 215 11.77 10.97 7.61
C ALA A 215 10.46 10.62 6.90
N HIS A 216 10.38 9.44 6.29
CA HIS A 216 9.18 8.95 5.61
C HIS A 216 9.14 7.41 5.59
N PRO A 217 7.96 6.78 5.40
CA PRO A 217 7.87 5.36 5.09
C PRO A 217 8.61 5.09 3.77
N CYS A 218 9.63 4.23 3.82
CA CYS A 218 10.23 3.63 2.64
C CYS A 218 9.81 2.16 2.59
N LEU A 219 9.26 1.68 1.47
CA LEU A 219 8.78 0.30 1.39
C LEU A 219 9.96 -0.67 1.22
N ASP A 220 10.07 -1.68 2.06
CA ASP A 220 11.08 -2.72 1.87
C ASP A 220 10.62 -3.71 0.80
N TRP A 221 11.33 -3.85 -0.31
CA TRP A 221 10.95 -4.81 -1.37
C TRP A 221 11.00 -6.30 -0.96
N SER A 222 11.73 -6.66 0.09
CA SER A 222 11.94 -8.05 0.51
C SER A 222 11.00 -8.46 1.63
N ALA A 223 10.77 -7.55 2.59
CA ALA A 223 9.81 -7.70 3.68
C ALA A 223 8.43 -7.13 3.33
N ARG A 224 8.29 -6.39 2.22
CA ARG A 224 7.07 -5.72 1.74
C ARG A 224 6.36 -4.88 2.82
N LYS A 225 7.15 -4.31 3.73
CA LYS A 225 6.72 -3.48 4.87
C LYS A 225 7.55 -2.20 4.96
N PRO A 226 7.02 -1.10 5.54
CA PRO A 226 7.77 0.14 5.66
C PRO A 226 8.99 0.03 6.58
N HIS A 227 10.03 0.79 6.26
CA HIS A 227 11.16 1.11 7.12
C HIS A 227 11.42 2.63 7.08
N ILE A 228 12.31 3.14 7.94
CA ILE A 228 12.56 4.59 8.05
C ILE A 228 13.47 5.06 6.91
N GLY A 229 12.91 5.85 5.98
CA GLY A 229 13.63 6.59 4.96
C GLY A 229 13.96 8.02 5.36
N GLY A 230 14.52 8.81 4.43
CA GLY A 230 14.85 10.22 4.62
C GLY A 230 16.20 10.48 5.28
N ALA A 231 16.42 11.71 5.75
CA ALA A 231 17.63 12.12 6.47
C ALA A 231 17.85 11.32 7.75
N LEU A 232 16.78 11.04 8.49
CA LEU A 232 16.83 10.23 9.72
C LEU A 232 17.28 8.80 9.42
N GLY A 233 16.76 8.17 8.37
CA GLY A 233 17.14 6.80 8.01
C GLY A 233 18.63 6.66 7.63
N ASP A 234 19.19 7.66 6.96
CA ASP A 234 20.63 7.72 6.63
C ASP A 234 21.46 7.94 7.91
N ALA A 235 21.05 8.89 8.76
CA ALA A 235 21.73 9.16 10.02
C ALA A 235 21.72 7.95 10.97
N LEU A 236 20.61 7.20 11.04
CA LEU A 236 20.51 5.96 11.81
C LEU A 236 21.50 4.91 11.27
N LEU A 237 21.56 4.70 9.96
CA LEU A 237 22.53 3.75 9.38
C LEU A 237 23.97 4.19 9.68
N ALA A 238 24.29 5.46 9.49
CA ALA A 238 25.61 6.01 9.81
C ALA A 238 25.97 5.79 11.29
N HIS A 239 25.02 6.04 12.20
CA HIS A 239 25.18 5.81 13.62
C HIS A 239 25.44 4.34 13.94
N PHE A 240 24.65 3.41 13.37
CA PHE A 240 24.81 1.97 13.61
C PHE A 240 26.15 1.43 13.09
N VAL A 241 26.64 1.97 11.97
CA VAL A 241 27.98 1.63 11.46
C VAL A 241 29.07 2.18 12.38
N ALA A 242 28.97 3.44 12.82
CA ALA A 242 29.94 4.06 13.73
C ALA A 242 30.03 3.32 15.08
N ARG A 243 28.89 2.83 15.59
CA ARG A 243 28.81 2.00 16.80
C ARG A 243 29.24 0.53 16.58
N ARG A 244 29.57 0.13 15.35
CA ARG A 244 29.83 -1.27 14.95
C ARG A 244 28.70 -2.24 15.31
N TRP A 245 27.46 -1.76 15.24
CA TRP A 245 26.26 -2.61 15.37
C TRP A 245 25.94 -3.31 14.06
N VAL A 246 26.25 -2.64 12.94
CA VAL A 246 26.15 -3.20 11.59
C VAL A 246 27.43 -2.94 10.81
N GLU A 247 27.80 -3.87 9.94
CA GLU A 247 29.00 -3.79 9.12
C GLU A 247 28.62 -3.94 7.64
N LYS A 248 29.10 -3.01 6.81
CA LYS A 248 28.88 -3.05 5.37
C LYS A 248 29.72 -4.16 4.75
N GLN A 249 29.11 -4.95 3.86
CA GLN A 249 29.86 -5.84 2.98
C GLN A 249 30.37 -5.04 1.78
N LEU A 250 31.62 -5.23 1.37
CA LEU A 250 32.24 -4.43 0.30
C LEU A 250 31.59 -4.72 -1.08
N ASP A 251 31.30 -6.00 -1.35
CA ASP A 251 30.81 -6.44 -2.66
C ASP A 251 29.29 -6.63 -2.71
N SER A 252 28.58 -6.16 -1.68
CA SER A 252 27.13 -6.38 -1.57
C SER A 252 26.44 -5.27 -0.81
N ARG A 253 25.14 -5.12 -1.07
CA ARG A 253 24.26 -4.27 -0.28
C ARG A 253 23.92 -4.87 1.08
N ALA A 254 24.23 -6.15 1.30
CA ALA A 254 24.00 -6.81 2.58
C ALA A 254 24.75 -6.08 3.70
N LEU A 255 24.10 -6.02 4.87
CA LEU A 255 24.70 -5.55 6.10
C LEU A 255 24.80 -6.75 7.03
N ARG A 256 25.95 -6.93 7.67
CA ARG A 256 26.12 -7.95 8.70
C ARG A 256 25.78 -7.32 10.04
N LEU A 257 24.85 -7.94 10.79
CA LEU A 257 24.65 -7.60 12.20
C LEU A 257 25.79 -8.19 13.03
N THR A 258 26.31 -7.41 13.96
CA THR A 258 27.27 -7.90 14.95
C THR A 258 26.52 -8.38 16.19
N ARG A 259 27.17 -9.17 17.05
CA ARG A 259 26.57 -9.61 18.33
C ARG A 259 26.18 -8.44 19.24
N SER A 260 26.91 -7.32 19.19
CA SER A 260 26.52 -6.11 19.93
C SER A 260 25.32 -5.43 19.30
N GLY A 261 25.26 -5.37 17.96
CA GLY A 261 24.12 -4.84 17.23
C GLY A 261 22.83 -5.63 17.44
N GLU A 262 22.90 -6.96 17.47
CA GLU A 262 21.75 -7.81 17.80
C GLU A 262 21.13 -7.47 19.16
N ARG A 263 21.94 -7.09 20.15
CA ARG A 263 21.44 -6.67 21.47
C ARG A 263 20.89 -5.24 21.43
N ALA A 264 21.63 -4.33 20.80
CA ALA A 264 21.27 -2.91 20.77
C ALA A 264 20.03 -2.61 19.91
N LEU A 265 19.78 -3.41 18.87
CA LEU A 265 18.72 -3.20 17.88
C LEU A 265 17.51 -4.12 18.08
N ARG A 266 17.39 -4.78 19.25
CA ARG A 266 16.26 -5.66 19.53
C ARG A 266 14.94 -4.91 19.67
N PHE A 267 14.98 -3.66 20.16
CA PHE A 267 13.82 -2.79 20.39
C PHE A 267 12.60 -3.55 20.96
N GLU A 268 12.87 -4.46 21.90
CA GLU A 268 11.87 -5.25 22.65
C GLU A 268 11.11 -4.35 23.62
#